data_AF-A0A967N386-F1
#
_entry.id   AF-A0A967N386-F1
#
_cell.length_a   1.000
_cell.length_b   1.000
_cell.length_c   1.000
_cell.angle_alpha   90.00
_cell.angle_beta   90.00
_cell.angle_gamma   90.00
#
_symmetry.space_group_name_H-M   'P 1'
#
loop_
_entity.id
_entity.type
_entity.pdbx_description
1 polymer ?
#
loop_
_entity_poly.entity_id
_entity_poly.type
_entity_poly.pdbx_seq_one_letter_code
_entity_poly.pdbx_strand_id
1 'polypeptide(L)'
;RRRAAGEDPIPPRRDLKLEALVEVLNGERLVHAHSYRGDEILQLLRVAEEFGVRIATFQHVLEGYKVADELAAHGAGASTFSDWWAYKVEAYDAIPHNAALMTERGVLVSINSDSGEEMRHLNQEAAKAVKWGGMAPSEALKLVTLNPAIQLGIDDRVGSIEPGKDADLVIWDADPLSIYAVARTTIIDGRIYFDREMDRQRQAEIRREKEALRQKLGIEGSGGEAVTEGGRVAPSPSGDRGRREGR
;
A
#
# COMPACT_ATOMS: atom_id res chain seq x y z
N ARG A 1 -44.45 -9.06 2.73
CA ARG A 1 -45.79 -9.54 2.30
C ARG A 1 -45.59 -10.62 1.25
N ARG A 2 -45.88 -11.89 1.54
CA ARG A 2 -45.85 -12.97 0.53
C ARG A 2 -47.00 -12.76 -0.47
N ARG A 3 -46.72 -12.77 -1.78
CA ARG A 3 -47.71 -12.76 -2.86
C ARG A 3 -47.66 -14.08 -3.64
N ALA A 4 -48.80 -14.40 -4.24
CA ALA A 4 -49.19 -15.68 -4.81
C ALA A 4 -48.35 -16.12 -6.02
N ALA A 5 -48.24 -17.44 -6.18
CA ALA A 5 -47.62 -18.13 -7.30
C ALA A 5 -48.42 -17.88 -8.60
N GLY A 6 -47.75 -17.44 -9.67
CA GLY A 6 -48.33 -17.41 -11.01
C GLY A 6 -47.81 -16.32 -11.97
N GLU A 7 -47.14 -15.29 -11.48
CA GLU A 7 -46.53 -14.27 -12.34
C GLU A 7 -45.02 -14.38 -12.22
N ASP A 8 -44.35 -14.77 -13.30
CA ASP A 8 -42.89 -14.67 -13.40
C ASP A 8 -42.58 -13.17 -13.48
N PRO A 9 -42.17 -12.52 -12.38
CA PRO A 9 -42.09 -11.07 -12.36
C PRO A 9 -40.99 -10.64 -13.31
N ILE A 10 -41.25 -9.64 -14.15
CA ILE A 10 -40.20 -9.01 -14.93
C ILE A 10 -39.10 -8.60 -13.95
N PRO A 11 -37.85 -9.09 -14.10
CA PRO A 11 -36.80 -8.80 -13.14
C PRO A 11 -36.62 -7.29 -13.03
N PRO A 12 -36.37 -6.77 -11.81
CA PRO A 12 -36.15 -5.35 -11.62
C PRO A 12 -35.00 -4.88 -12.52
N ARG A 13 -35.07 -3.62 -12.97
CA ARG A 13 -34.01 -3.03 -13.78
C ARG A 13 -32.69 -3.13 -13.01
N ARG A 14 -31.69 -3.71 -13.66
CA ARG A 14 -30.33 -3.83 -13.15
C ARG A 14 -29.74 -2.45 -12.80
N ASP A 15 -29.33 -2.30 -11.55
CA ASP A 15 -28.60 -1.13 -11.03
C ASP A 15 -27.33 -1.61 -10.33
N LEU A 16 -26.17 -1.32 -10.94
CA LEU A 16 -24.87 -1.79 -10.47
C LEU A 16 -24.53 -1.28 -9.06
N LYS A 17 -25.07 -0.13 -8.63
CA LYS A 17 -24.83 0.40 -7.28
C LYS A 17 -25.58 -0.41 -6.24
N LEU A 18 -26.84 -0.73 -6.53
CA LEU A 18 -27.66 -1.55 -5.64
C LEU A 18 -27.17 -3.00 -5.61
N GLU A 19 -26.72 -3.54 -6.74
CA GLU A 19 -26.08 -4.87 -6.78
C GLU A 19 -24.85 -4.92 -5.88
N ALA A 20 -23.94 -3.93 -5.99
CA ALA A 20 -22.77 -3.87 -5.12
C ALA A 20 -23.15 -3.76 -3.63
N LEU A 21 -24.18 -2.99 -3.28
CA LEU A 21 -24.67 -2.91 -1.90
C LEU A 21 -25.26 -4.24 -1.42
N VAL A 22 -25.99 -4.95 -2.27
CA VAL A 22 -26.51 -6.29 -1.96
C VAL A 22 -25.36 -7.27 -1.74
N GLU A 23 -24.34 -7.27 -2.59
CA GLU A 23 -23.14 -8.11 -2.41
C GLU A 23 -22.41 -7.81 -1.10
N VAL A 24 -22.30 -6.53 -0.71
CA VAL A 24 -21.73 -6.13 0.59
C VAL A 24 -22.58 -6.62 1.75
N LEU A 25 -23.91 -6.47 1.67
CA LEU A 25 -24.84 -6.96 2.70
C LEU A 25 -24.82 -8.48 2.82
N ASN A 26 -24.59 -9.19 1.71
CA ASN A 26 -24.46 -10.65 1.68
C ASN A 26 -23.06 -11.14 2.09
N GLY A 27 -22.07 -10.25 2.23
CA GLY A 27 -20.68 -10.61 2.49
C GLY A 27 -19.95 -11.22 1.28
N GLU A 28 -20.48 -11.06 0.07
CA GLU A 28 -19.86 -11.51 -1.19
C GLU A 28 -18.77 -10.56 -1.67
N ARG A 29 -18.86 -9.28 -1.27
CA ARG A 29 -17.88 -8.24 -1.61
C ARG A 29 -17.18 -7.72 -0.36
N LEU A 30 -15.85 -7.87 -0.35
CA LEU A 30 -15.00 -7.32 0.70
C LEU A 30 -15.04 -5.78 0.68
N VAL A 31 -15.15 -5.18 1.87
CA VAL A 31 -15.14 -3.72 2.04
C VAL A 31 -13.79 -3.28 2.60
N HIS A 32 -13.07 -2.51 1.81
CA HIS A 32 -11.89 -1.77 2.24
C HIS A 32 -12.27 -0.30 2.42
N ALA A 33 -12.05 0.24 3.62
CA ALA A 33 -12.53 1.58 3.98
C ALA A 33 -11.37 2.51 4.33
N HIS A 34 -11.30 3.66 3.67
CA HIS A 34 -10.34 4.72 3.98
C HIS A 34 -10.64 5.34 5.36
N SER A 35 -9.63 5.45 6.23
CA SER A 35 -9.73 6.11 7.54
C SER A 35 -8.36 6.48 8.11
N TYR A 36 -8.21 7.63 8.75
CA TYR A 36 -7.04 7.99 9.54
C TYR A 36 -7.29 7.90 11.05
N ARG A 37 -8.38 8.50 11.54
CA ARG A 37 -8.62 8.74 12.97
C ARG A 37 -9.41 7.63 13.65
N GLY A 38 -9.23 7.53 14.97
CA GLY A 38 -9.93 6.53 15.78
C GLY A 38 -11.45 6.75 15.80
N ASP A 39 -11.92 8.00 15.83
CA ASP A 39 -13.34 8.30 15.92
C ASP A 39 -14.12 7.97 14.63
N GLU A 40 -13.53 8.14 13.45
CA GLU A 40 -14.18 7.74 12.20
C GLU A 40 -14.17 6.22 12.00
N ILE A 41 -13.11 5.53 12.46
CA ILE A 41 -13.05 4.06 12.49
C ILE A 41 -14.19 3.54 13.35
N LEU A 42 -14.33 4.04 14.58
CA LEU A 42 -15.39 3.62 15.50
C LEU A 42 -16.80 3.93 14.96
N GLN A 43 -16.98 5.08 14.29
CA GLN A 43 -18.25 5.42 13.66
C GLN A 43 -18.62 4.41 12.56
N LEU A 44 -17.68 4.10 11.66
CA LEU A 44 -17.96 3.16 10.58
C LEU A 44 -18.17 1.73 11.11
N LEU A 45 -17.40 1.30 12.11
CA LEU A 45 -17.59 0.01 12.78
C LEU A 45 -19.02 -0.13 13.31
N ARG A 46 -19.50 0.86 14.08
CA ARG A 46 -20.87 0.83 14.65
C ARG A 46 -21.95 0.75 13.58
N VAL A 47 -21.80 1.51 12.49
CA VAL A 47 -22.75 1.45 11.37
C VAL A 47 -22.69 0.08 10.70
N ALA A 48 -21.49 -0.46 10.45
CA ALA A 48 -21.33 -1.76 9.83
C ALA A 48 -21.98 -2.87 10.70
N GLU A 49 -21.75 -2.84 12.01
CA GLU A 49 -22.36 -3.76 12.98
C GLU A 49 -23.90 -3.66 13.00
N GLU A 50 -24.47 -2.45 12.95
CA GLU A 50 -25.93 -2.24 12.90
C GLU A 50 -26.58 -2.94 11.70
N PHE A 51 -25.92 -2.94 10.55
CA PHE A 51 -26.38 -3.58 9.33
C PHE A 51 -25.87 -5.02 9.15
N GLY A 52 -25.10 -5.56 10.10
CA GLY A 52 -24.51 -6.90 10.01
C GLY A 52 -23.44 -7.04 8.93
N VAL A 53 -22.80 -5.94 8.53
CA VAL A 53 -21.73 -5.90 7.53
C VAL A 53 -20.37 -6.03 8.21
N ARG A 54 -19.50 -6.88 7.66
CA ARG A 54 -18.10 -6.94 8.07
C ARG A 54 -17.26 -5.99 7.22
N ILE A 55 -16.47 -5.16 7.89
CA ILE A 55 -15.41 -4.38 7.24
C ILE A 55 -14.20 -5.30 7.15
N ALA A 56 -13.71 -5.53 5.93
CA ALA A 56 -12.58 -6.44 5.72
C ALA A 56 -11.28 -5.79 6.19
N THR A 57 -11.00 -4.54 5.78
CA THR A 57 -9.77 -3.84 6.16
C THR A 57 -9.95 -2.33 6.11
N PHE A 58 -9.52 -1.63 7.15
CA PHE A 58 -9.36 -0.18 7.11
C PHE A 58 -8.03 0.22 6.46
N GLN A 59 -8.01 1.29 5.68
CA GLN A 59 -6.85 1.83 4.97
C GLN A 59 -6.35 3.11 5.66
N HIS A 60 -5.03 3.29 5.73
CA HIS A 60 -4.26 4.32 6.43
C HIS A 60 -4.19 4.16 7.96
N VAL A 61 -5.33 4.08 8.64
CA VAL A 61 -5.50 3.69 10.06
C VAL A 61 -4.47 4.30 11.02
N LEU A 62 -4.14 5.58 10.83
CA LEU A 62 -3.01 6.23 11.51
C LEU A 62 -3.18 6.36 13.03
N GLU A 63 -4.42 6.37 13.52
CA GLU A 63 -4.75 6.29 14.94
C GLU A 63 -5.26 4.90 15.37
N GLY A 64 -5.01 3.86 14.57
CA GLY A 64 -5.47 2.49 14.86
C GLY A 64 -5.01 1.96 16.21
N TYR A 65 -3.81 2.35 16.66
CA TYR A 65 -3.29 2.04 18.00
C TYR A 65 -4.22 2.49 19.15
N LYS A 66 -5.09 3.47 18.93
CA LYS A 66 -6.06 3.95 19.93
C LYS A 66 -7.32 3.08 20.01
N VAL A 67 -7.61 2.33 18.94
CA VAL A 67 -8.86 1.59 18.73
C VAL A 67 -8.61 0.14 18.31
N ALA A 68 -7.44 -0.39 18.64
CA ALA A 68 -6.98 -1.69 18.18
C ALA A 68 -7.83 -2.84 18.76
N ASP A 69 -8.30 -2.68 20.00
CA ASP A 69 -9.15 -3.67 20.65
C ASP A 69 -10.51 -3.78 19.93
N GLU A 70 -11.09 -2.66 19.48
CA GLU A 70 -12.33 -2.63 18.71
C GLU A 70 -12.15 -3.20 17.29
N LEU A 71 -11.04 -2.87 16.62
CA LEU A 71 -10.70 -3.47 15.32
C LEU A 71 -10.59 -4.99 15.41
N ALA A 72 -9.90 -5.50 16.44
CA ALA A 72 -9.74 -6.92 16.68
C ALA A 72 -11.08 -7.61 17.02
N ALA A 73 -11.92 -6.98 17.84
CA ALA A 73 -13.23 -7.51 18.22
C ALA A 73 -14.18 -7.62 17.01
N HIS A 74 -14.16 -6.65 16.10
CA HIS A 74 -14.92 -6.71 14.84
C HIS A 74 -14.35 -7.72 13.84
N GLY A 75 -13.05 -8.00 13.94
CA GLY A 75 -12.30 -8.82 12.98
C GLY A 75 -11.91 -8.06 11.71
N ALA A 76 -11.78 -6.72 11.78
CA ALA A 76 -11.24 -5.93 10.68
C ALA A 76 -9.71 -5.98 10.66
N GLY A 77 -9.14 -6.06 9.45
CA GLY A 77 -7.73 -5.77 9.22
C GLY A 77 -7.44 -4.26 9.26
N ALA A 78 -6.17 -3.93 9.38
CA ALA A 78 -5.68 -2.55 9.24
C ALA A 78 -4.51 -2.51 8.26
N SER A 79 -4.55 -1.59 7.29
CA SER A 79 -3.44 -1.33 6.38
C SER A 79 -2.94 0.08 6.63
N THR A 80 -1.77 0.23 7.24
CA THR A 80 -1.25 1.52 7.74
C THR A 80 -0.01 1.97 6.99
N PHE A 81 0.36 3.23 7.19
CA PHE A 81 1.70 3.72 6.90
C PHE A 81 2.63 3.43 8.09
N SER A 82 3.91 3.26 7.79
CA SER A 82 5.02 3.08 8.73
C SER A 82 5.54 4.41 9.27
N ASP A 83 5.73 5.42 8.41
CA ASP A 83 6.21 6.76 8.80
C ASP A 83 5.66 7.96 8.01
N TRP A 84 4.61 7.78 7.21
CA TRP A 84 4.01 8.87 6.45
C TRP A 84 2.81 9.50 7.16
N TRP A 85 3.01 10.65 7.81
CA TRP A 85 1.98 11.38 8.56
C TRP A 85 2.31 12.88 8.73
N ALA A 86 1.54 13.61 9.54
CA ALA A 86 1.67 15.05 9.84
C ALA A 86 1.48 16.03 8.66
N TYR A 87 0.97 15.55 7.52
CA TYR A 87 0.66 16.38 6.35
C TYR A 87 -0.79 16.91 6.33
N LYS A 88 -1.66 16.43 7.24
CA LYS A 88 -3.05 16.85 7.45
C LYS A 88 -3.40 16.77 8.93
N VAL A 89 -4.47 17.45 9.34
CA VAL A 89 -4.98 17.43 10.73
C VAL A 89 -5.36 16.01 11.16
N GLU A 90 -6.03 15.25 10.30
CA GLU A 90 -6.45 13.86 10.58
C GLU A 90 -5.28 12.86 10.63
N ALA A 91 -4.13 13.22 10.06
CA ALA A 91 -2.91 12.43 10.05
C ALA A 91 -1.89 12.94 11.08
N TYR A 92 -2.26 13.84 11.99
CA TYR A 92 -1.28 14.53 12.83
C TYR A 92 -0.72 13.65 13.95
N ASP A 93 -1.57 12.84 14.58
CA ASP A 93 -1.24 12.11 15.81
C ASP A 93 -0.79 10.65 15.56
N ALA A 94 -0.26 10.39 14.37
CA ALA A 94 0.27 9.09 14.02
C ALA A 94 1.65 8.87 14.67
N ILE A 95 1.97 7.60 14.92
CA ILE A 95 3.22 7.18 15.54
C ILE A 95 3.81 5.99 14.79
N PRO A 96 5.16 5.83 14.77
CA PRO A 96 5.79 4.72 14.05
C PRO A 96 5.53 3.35 14.70
N HIS A 97 5.01 3.33 15.92
CA HIS A 97 4.66 2.12 16.66
C HIS A 97 3.28 1.57 16.29
N ASN A 98 2.49 2.30 15.48
CA ASN A 98 1.08 1.99 15.21
C ASN A 98 0.87 0.54 14.76
N ALA A 99 1.66 0.10 13.76
CA ALA A 99 1.54 -1.26 13.24
C ALA A 99 1.83 -2.33 14.30
N ALA A 100 2.86 -2.13 15.12
CA ALA A 100 3.24 -3.08 16.17
C ALA A 100 2.19 -3.15 17.28
N LEU A 101 1.72 -1.99 17.77
CA LEU A 101 0.70 -1.92 18.82
C LEU A 101 -0.62 -2.56 18.38
N MET A 102 -1.05 -2.35 17.14
CA MET A 102 -2.22 -3.03 16.59
C MET A 102 -2.00 -4.55 16.47
N THR A 103 -0.83 -4.97 16.00
CA THR A 103 -0.49 -6.40 15.87
C THR A 103 -0.49 -7.10 17.25
N GLU A 104 0.03 -6.45 18.28
CA GLU A 104 0.01 -6.96 19.67
C GLU A 104 -1.41 -7.18 20.21
N ARG A 105 -2.39 -6.42 19.71
CA ARG A 105 -3.81 -6.58 20.06
C ARG A 105 -4.55 -7.59 19.17
N GLY A 106 -3.83 -8.28 18.27
CA GLY A 106 -4.40 -9.32 17.41
C GLY A 106 -5.07 -8.79 16.15
N VAL A 107 -4.87 -7.51 15.80
CA VAL A 107 -5.32 -6.97 14.51
C VAL A 107 -4.44 -7.56 13.40
N LEU A 108 -5.04 -7.96 12.29
CA LEU A 108 -4.30 -8.34 11.08
C LEU A 108 -3.81 -7.06 10.39
N VAL A 109 -2.53 -6.73 10.60
CA VAL A 109 -1.95 -5.47 10.12
C VAL A 109 -1.12 -5.68 8.84
N SER A 110 -1.24 -4.76 7.88
CA SER A 110 -0.33 -4.63 6.74
C SER A 110 0.25 -3.22 6.64
N ILE A 111 1.33 -3.08 5.89
CA ILE A 111 1.88 -1.77 5.51
C ILE A 111 1.66 -1.54 4.01
N ASN A 112 1.13 -0.38 3.67
CA ASN A 112 1.02 0.10 2.29
C ASN A 112 1.74 1.45 2.14
N SER A 113 1.92 1.93 0.90
CA SER A 113 2.61 3.20 0.62
C SER A 113 1.72 4.31 0.06
N ASP A 114 0.56 3.96 -0.52
CA ASP A 114 -0.28 4.89 -1.32
C ASP A 114 0.54 5.72 -2.34
N SER A 115 1.62 5.14 -2.85
CA SER A 115 2.63 5.85 -3.63
C SER A 115 3.21 4.95 -4.72
N GLY A 116 3.24 5.50 -5.93
CA GLY A 116 3.76 4.84 -7.14
C GLY A 116 5.24 4.45 -7.03
N GLU A 117 6.02 5.20 -6.24
CA GLU A 117 7.46 4.99 -6.12
C GLU A 117 7.82 4.21 -4.85
N GLU A 118 7.22 4.56 -3.71
CA GLU A 118 7.53 3.92 -2.42
C GLU A 118 7.02 2.48 -2.34
N MET A 119 6.05 2.08 -3.17
CA MET A 119 5.61 0.67 -3.21
C MET A 119 6.75 -0.31 -3.51
N ARG A 120 7.81 0.17 -4.17
CA ARG A 120 9.02 -0.62 -4.52
C ARG A 120 9.98 -0.78 -3.34
N HIS A 121 9.72 -0.11 -2.22
CA HIS A 121 10.56 -0.07 -1.03
C HIS A 121 9.82 -0.56 0.22
N LEU A 122 8.71 -1.29 0.07
CA LEU A 122 7.92 -1.81 1.19
C LEU A 122 8.71 -2.70 2.16
N ASN A 123 9.80 -3.34 1.70
CA ASN A 123 10.72 -4.07 2.57
C ASN A 123 11.41 -3.14 3.60
N GLN A 124 11.73 -1.91 3.21
CA GLN A 124 12.28 -0.89 4.12
C GLN A 124 11.19 -0.35 5.06
N GLU A 125 9.97 -0.21 4.54
CA GLU A 125 8.82 0.19 5.36
C GLU A 125 8.50 -0.84 6.45
N ALA A 126 8.55 -2.13 6.12
CA ALA A 126 8.45 -3.21 7.09
C ALA A 126 9.58 -3.17 8.15
N ALA A 127 10.81 -2.84 7.75
CA ALA A 127 11.94 -2.75 8.66
C ALA A 127 11.76 -1.69 9.75
N LYS A 128 11.00 -0.62 9.47
CA LYS A 128 10.67 0.42 10.46
C LYS A 128 9.86 -0.14 11.64
N ALA A 129 9.03 -1.17 11.41
CA ALA A 129 8.30 -1.85 12.46
C ALA A 129 9.21 -2.66 13.42
N VAL A 130 10.34 -3.16 12.92
CA VAL A 130 11.40 -3.75 13.76
C VAL A 130 12.08 -2.65 14.58
N LYS A 131 12.45 -1.54 13.93
CA LYS A 131 13.19 -0.45 14.57
C LYS A 131 12.43 0.24 15.69
N TRP A 132 11.16 0.55 15.47
CA TRP A 132 10.34 1.32 16.40
C TRP A 132 9.46 0.41 17.27
N GLY A 133 8.78 -0.54 16.65
CA GLY A 133 7.85 -1.44 17.33
C GLY A 133 8.49 -2.68 17.99
N GLY A 134 9.79 -2.93 17.78
CA GLY A 134 10.46 -4.10 18.35
C GLY A 134 9.94 -5.44 17.79
N MET A 135 9.24 -5.42 16.65
CA MET A 135 8.72 -6.64 16.04
C MET A 135 9.85 -7.59 15.64
N ALA A 136 9.60 -8.90 15.76
CA ALA A 136 10.50 -9.90 15.21
C ALA A 136 10.61 -9.71 13.68
N PRO A 137 11.80 -9.83 13.06
CA PRO A 137 11.98 -9.64 11.61
C PRO A 137 11.01 -10.46 10.74
N SER A 138 10.71 -11.70 11.12
CA SER A 138 9.76 -12.54 10.40
C SER A 138 8.32 -11.98 10.44
N GLU A 139 7.89 -11.42 11.57
CA GLU A 139 6.56 -10.80 11.69
C GLU A 139 6.49 -9.46 10.95
N ALA A 140 7.58 -8.69 10.97
CA ALA A 140 7.65 -7.45 10.19
C ALA A 140 7.54 -7.72 8.69
N LEU A 141 8.20 -8.77 8.17
CA LEU A 141 8.10 -9.13 6.75
C LEU A 141 6.68 -9.54 6.34
N LYS A 142 5.89 -10.15 7.25
CA LYS A 142 4.48 -10.49 6.98
C LYS A 142 3.62 -9.26 6.73
N LEU A 143 3.95 -8.10 7.31
CA LEU A 143 3.22 -6.85 7.10
C LEU A 143 3.14 -6.44 5.62
N VAL A 144 4.09 -6.89 4.80
CA VAL A 144 4.19 -6.57 3.37
C VAL A 144 4.14 -7.81 2.47
N THR A 145 3.78 -8.97 3.03
CA THR A 145 3.66 -10.24 2.29
C THR A 145 2.37 -10.97 2.66
N LEU A 146 2.39 -11.80 3.70
CA LEU A 146 1.27 -12.66 4.09
C LEU A 146 0.03 -11.88 4.53
N ASN A 147 0.20 -10.85 5.37
CA ASN A 147 -0.93 -10.13 5.95
C ASN A 147 -1.78 -9.39 4.89
N PRO A 148 -1.21 -8.63 3.93
CA PRO A 148 -2.01 -8.07 2.87
C PRO A 148 -2.64 -9.14 1.95
N ALA A 149 -1.99 -10.30 1.76
CA ALA A 149 -2.61 -11.41 1.02
C ALA A 149 -3.87 -11.94 1.71
N ILE A 150 -3.84 -12.11 3.03
CA ILE A 150 -5.00 -12.51 3.84
C ILE A 150 -6.10 -11.44 3.75
N GLN A 151 -5.74 -10.15 3.89
CA GLN A 151 -6.69 -9.03 3.80
C GLN A 151 -7.40 -8.97 2.44
N LEU A 152 -6.72 -9.39 1.36
CA LEU A 152 -7.25 -9.44 0.01
C LEU A 152 -7.95 -10.78 -0.33
N GLY A 153 -7.88 -11.77 0.56
CA GLY A 153 -8.46 -13.10 0.34
C GLY A 153 -7.76 -13.93 -0.74
N ILE A 154 -6.44 -13.77 -0.86
CA ILE A 154 -5.59 -14.47 -1.86
C ILE A 154 -4.37 -15.14 -1.22
N ASP A 155 -4.40 -15.37 0.09
CA ASP A 155 -3.32 -16.02 0.83
C ASP A 155 -3.16 -17.50 0.51
N ASP A 156 -4.16 -18.14 -0.11
CA ASP A 156 -4.05 -19.46 -0.72
C ASP A 156 -3.11 -19.48 -1.94
N ARG A 157 -2.86 -18.32 -2.55
CA ARG A 157 -2.03 -18.15 -3.73
C ARG A 157 -0.69 -17.48 -3.46
N VAL A 158 -0.64 -16.45 -2.62
CA VAL A 158 0.57 -15.61 -2.46
C VAL A 158 0.87 -15.29 -0.99
N GLY A 159 1.97 -14.57 -0.75
CA GLY A 159 2.31 -14.02 0.57
C GLY A 159 3.15 -14.92 1.48
N SER A 160 3.35 -16.19 1.13
CA SER A 160 4.33 -17.08 1.79
C SER A 160 4.93 -18.09 0.81
N ILE A 161 6.03 -18.72 1.20
CA ILE A 161 6.73 -19.74 0.39
C ILE A 161 6.30 -21.12 0.86
N GLU A 162 5.25 -21.66 0.24
CA GLU A 162 4.64 -22.94 0.61
C GLU A 162 4.26 -23.73 -0.66
N PRO A 163 4.30 -25.08 -0.63
CA PRO A 163 3.84 -25.88 -1.76
C PRO A 163 2.39 -25.56 -2.15
N GLY A 164 2.15 -25.36 -3.45
CA GLY A 164 0.83 -25.06 -4.01
C GLY A 164 0.56 -23.58 -4.25
N LYS A 165 1.39 -22.68 -3.71
CA LYS A 165 1.30 -21.22 -3.95
C LYS A 165 2.00 -20.81 -5.25
N ASP A 166 1.61 -19.64 -5.75
CA ASP A 166 2.23 -19.00 -6.92
C ASP A 166 3.71 -18.72 -6.61
N ALA A 167 4.57 -18.99 -7.59
CA ALA A 167 6.03 -18.85 -7.43
C ALA A 167 6.47 -17.39 -7.61
N ASP A 168 5.96 -16.52 -6.74
CA ASP A 168 6.24 -15.10 -6.65
C ASP A 168 7.35 -14.86 -5.62
N LEU A 169 8.58 -14.70 -6.11
CA LEU A 169 9.79 -14.72 -5.29
C LEU A 169 10.71 -13.54 -5.62
N VAL A 170 11.42 -13.05 -4.60
CA VAL A 170 12.50 -12.09 -4.77
C VAL A 170 13.78 -12.67 -4.18
N ILE A 171 14.83 -12.71 -4.99
CA ILE A 171 16.18 -13.05 -4.53
C ILE A 171 16.88 -11.77 -4.15
N TRP A 172 17.24 -11.65 -2.88
CA TRP A 172 17.98 -10.52 -2.33
C TRP A 172 19.46 -10.89 -2.14
N ASP A 173 20.35 -9.90 -2.21
CA ASP A 173 21.77 -10.11 -1.91
C ASP A 173 22.15 -9.92 -0.43
N ALA A 174 21.21 -9.49 0.38
CA ALA A 174 21.30 -9.37 1.83
C ALA A 174 19.93 -9.66 2.46
N ASP A 175 19.83 -9.54 3.78
CA ASP A 175 18.54 -9.58 4.48
C ASP A 175 17.59 -8.53 3.88
N PRO A 176 16.36 -8.89 3.44
CA PRO A 176 15.44 -7.98 2.79
C PRO A 176 15.03 -6.77 3.64
N LEU A 177 15.11 -6.85 4.97
CA LEU A 177 14.80 -5.72 5.86
C LEU A 177 15.99 -4.76 6.05
N SER A 178 17.15 -5.05 5.46
CA SER A 178 18.29 -4.15 5.46
C SER A 178 18.09 -3.01 4.45
N ILE A 179 18.46 -1.78 4.83
CA ILE A 179 18.51 -0.63 3.91
C ILE A 179 19.54 -0.82 2.77
N TYR A 180 20.49 -1.75 2.96
CA TYR A 180 21.51 -2.08 1.95
C TYR A 180 21.09 -3.22 1.02
N ALA A 181 19.93 -3.84 1.27
CA ALA A 181 19.46 -4.96 0.48
C ALA A 181 19.09 -4.51 -0.94
N VAL A 182 19.52 -5.29 -1.93
CA VAL A 182 19.19 -5.06 -3.32
C VAL A 182 18.55 -6.31 -3.91
N ALA A 183 17.37 -6.14 -4.50
CA ALA A 183 16.72 -7.19 -5.27
C ALA A 183 17.58 -7.55 -6.48
N ARG A 184 18.04 -8.79 -6.54
CA ARG A 184 18.83 -9.36 -7.64
C ARG A 184 17.94 -9.88 -8.75
N THR A 185 16.92 -10.64 -8.37
CA THR A 185 16.01 -11.29 -9.31
C THR A 185 14.60 -11.26 -8.75
N THR A 186 13.62 -10.92 -9.59
CA THR A 186 12.19 -11.00 -9.26
C THR A 186 11.54 -12.03 -10.18
N ILE A 187 10.83 -12.96 -9.57
CA ILE A 187 10.13 -14.06 -10.21
C ILE A 187 8.64 -13.86 -9.94
N ILE A 188 7.82 -13.95 -10.99
CA ILE A 188 6.35 -13.90 -10.89
C ILE A 188 5.81 -15.09 -11.68
N ASP A 189 4.90 -15.86 -11.08
CA ASP A 189 4.35 -17.09 -11.65
C ASP A 189 5.44 -18.07 -12.12
N GLY A 190 6.57 -18.13 -11.41
CA GLY A 190 7.71 -18.98 -11.74
C GLY A 190 8.56 -18.51 -12.93
N ARG A 191 8.31 -17.32 -13.47
CA ARG A 191 9.07 -16.72 -14.57
C ARG A 191 9.92 -15.58 -14.07
N ILE A 192 11.15 -15.46 -14.57
CA ILE A 192 12.03 -14.32 -14.26
C ILE A 192 11.49 -13.08 -14.99
N TYR A 193 11.01 -12.10 -14.22
CA TYR A 193 10.54 -10.82 -14.75
C TYR A 193 11.62 -9.74 -14.69
N PHE A 194 12.47 -9.80 -13.67
CA PHE A 194 13.61 -8.91 -13.52
C PHE A 194 14.83 -9.71 -13.10
N ASP A 195 15.95 -9.44 -13.75
CA ASP A 195 17.27 -9.86 -13.31
C ASP A 195 18.24 -8.68 -13.48
N ARG A 196 18.97 -8.37 -12.41
CA ARG A 196 19.79 -7.15 -12.35
C ARG A 196 20.99 -7.18 -13.29
N GLU A 197 21.53 -8.35 -13.60
CA GLU A 197 22.65 -8.46 -14.54
C GLU A 197 22.13 -8.38 -15.99
N MET A 198 21.02 -9.05 -16.29
CA MET A 198 20.35 -8.93 -17.59
C MET A 198 19.91 -7.49 -17.89
N ASP A 199 19.36 -6.79 -16.89
CA ASP A 199 18.98 -5.39 -17.04
C ASP A 199 20.21 -4.51 -17.33
N ARG A 200 21.32 -4.66 -16.60
CA ARG A 200 22.56 -3.91 -16.88
C ARG A 200 23.04 -4.07 -18.32
N GLN A 201 23.01 -5.30 -18.84
CA GLN A 201 23.39 -5.59 -20.22
C GLN A 201 22.44 -4.91 -21.21
N ARG A 202 21.12 -5.01 -20.98
CA ARG A 202 20.09 -4.36 -21.79
C ARG A 202 20.21 -2.83 -21.78
N GLN A 203 20.46 -2.21 -20.62
CA GLN A 203 20.68 -0.77 -20.51
C GLN A 203 21.92 -0.33 -21.29
N ALA A 204 23.00 -1.12 -21.26
CA ALA A 204 24.19 -0.85 -22.05
C ALA A 204 23.92 -0.93 -23.56
N GLU A 205 23.13 -1.91 -24.00
CA GLU A 205 22.68 -2.03 -25.40
C GLU A 205 21.81 -0.86 -25.85
N ILE A 206 20.79 -0.50 -25.06
CA ILE A 206 19.91 0.65 -25.34
C ILE A 206 20.73 1.93 -25.45
N ARG A 207 21.73 2.15 -24.58
CA ARG A 207 22.61 3.32 -24.67
C ARG A 207 23.38 3.33 -25.99
N ARG A 208 23.99 2.20 -26.39
CA ARG A 208 24.72 2.08 -27.67
C ARG A 208 23.79 2.33 -28.87
N GLU A 209 22.59 1.77 -28.86
CA GLU A 209 21.60 1.96 -29.91
C GLU A 209 21.16 3.43 -30.00
N LYS A 210 20.86 4.05 -28.85
CA LYS A 210 20.47 5.47 -28.78
C LYS A 210 21.58 6.38 -29.32
N GLU A 211 22.84 6.11 -28.99
CA GLU A 211 23.99 6.85 -29.51
C GLU A 211 24.12 6.69 -31.03
N ALA A 212 24.01 5.46 -31.54
CA ALA A 212 24.06 5.18 -32.98
C ALA A 212 22.91 5.86 -33.75
N LEU A 213 21.69 5.87 -33.19
CA LEU A 213 20.54 6.56 -33.77
C LEU A 213 20.73 8.08 -33.76
N ARG A 214 21.24 8.66 -32.67
CA ARG A 214 21.54 10.10 -32.60
C ARG A 214 22.56 10.52 -33.66
N GLN A 215 23.60 9.72 -33.87
CA GLN A 215 24.59 9.96 -34.93
C GLN A 215 23.95 9.90 -36.31
N LYS A 216 23.12 8.89 -36.60
CA LYS A 216 22.42 8.75 -37.89
C LYS A 216 21.43 9.88 -38.17
N LEU A 217 20.77 10.39 -37.13
CA LEU A 217 19.77 11.45 -37.24
C LEU A 217 20.39 12.87 -37.22
N GLY A 218 21.72 12.98 -37.08
CA GLY A 218 22.41 14.27 -37.04
C GLY A 218 22.01 15.14 -35.84
N ILE A 219 21.56 14.52 -34.74
CA ILE A 219 21.14 15.25 -33.53
C ILE A 219 22.39 15.53 -32.69
N GLU A 220 23.05 16.66 -32.97
CA GLU A 220 24.11 17.21 -32.11
C GLU A 220 23.52 17.79 -30.81
N GLY A 221 24.23 17.59 -29.70
CA GLY A 221 23.68 17.73 -28.35
C GLY A 221 23.24 19.15 -27.97
N SER A 222 22.00 19.30 -27.50
CA SER A 222 21.72 20.17 -26.37
C SER A 222 21.85 19.33 -25.10
N GLY A 223 22.81 19.68 -24.26
CA GLY A 223 23.05 19.02 -22.98
C GLY A 223 21.86 19.19 -22.05
N GLY A 224 21.28 18.08 -21.60
CA GLY A 224 20.66 18.04 -20.29
C GLY A 224 21.80 17.91 -19.28
N GLU A 225 22.01 18.94 -18.48
CA GLU A 225 22.98 18.94 -17.39
C GLU A 225 22.86 17.67 -16.55
N ALA A 226 23.98 16.97 -16.42
CA ALA A 226 24.16 16.03 -15.33
C ALA A 226 24.09 16.83 -14.03
N VAL A 227 23.03 16.63 -13.26
CA VAL A 227 22.97 17.14 -11.87
C VAL A 227 23.97 16.30 -11.07
N THR A 228 25.17 16.84 -10.91
CA THR A 228 26.17 16.33 -9.96
C THR A 228 25.91 16.94 -8.59
N GLU A 229 25.80 16.08 -7.57
CA GLU A 229 25.80 16.45 -6.16
C GLU A 229 26.99 17.36 -5.78
N GLY A 230 26.73 18.34 -4.92
CA GLY A 230 27.78 19.04 -4.17
C GLY A 230 27.79 20.56 -4.33
N GLY A 231 26.81 21.26 -3.74
CA GLY A 231 26.84 22.73 -3.63
C GLY A 231 25.82 23.24 -2.62
N ARG A 232 26.30 23.88 -1.55
CA ARG A 232 25.51 24.45 -0.44
C ARG A 232 24.38 25.36 -0.96
N VAL A 233 23.15 25.11 -0.52
CA VAL A 233 22.02 26.01 -0.72
C VAL A 233 22.11 27.13 0.32
N ALA A 234 22.38 28.35 -0.14
CA ALA A 234 22.18 29.56 0.66
C ALA A 234 20.67 29.90 0.68
N PRO A 235 20.12 30.41 1.79
CA PRO A 235 18.70 30.75 1.85
C PRO A 235 18.44 32.05 1.07
N SER A 236 17.50 32.03 0.13
CA SER A 236 17.01 33.23 -0.53
C SER A 236 16.01 33.99 0.37
N PRO A 237 15.98 35.33 0.30
CA PRO A 237 15.42 36.16 1.36
C PRO A 237 13.90 36.33 1.25
N SER A 238 13.27 36.41 2.41
CA SER A 238 11.91 36.89 2.64
C SER A 238 11.66 38.26 1.96
N GLY A 239 10.55 38.37 1.22
CA GLY A 239 10.09 39.62 0.60
C GLY A 239 8.57 39.70 0.57
N ASP A 240 8.00 40.13 1.70
CA ASP A 240 6.60 40.49 1.94
C ASP A 240 6.16 41.71 1.08
N ARG A 241 5.02 41.59 0.39
CA ARG A 241 3.85 42.52 0.40
C ARG A 241 3.07 42.53 -0.92
N GLY A 242 1.77 42.24 -0.82
CA GLY A 242 0.82 42.37 -1.92
C GLY A 242 -0.63 42.34 -1.49
N ARG A 243 -0.99 43.15 -0.47
CA ARG A 243 -2.37 43.44 -0.04
C ARG A 243 -3.20 43.93 -1.24
N ARG A 244 -4.33 43.31 -1.54
CA ARG A 244 -5.48 43.96 -2.19
C ARG A 244 -6.78 43.46 -1.57
N GLU A 245 -7.30 44.28 -0.66
CA GLU A 245 -8.72 44.33 -0.31
C GLU A 245 -9.49 45.04 -1.44
N GLY A 246 -10.77 44.69 -1.59
CA GLY A 246 -11.79 45.67 -1.93
C GLY A 246 -12.85 45.26 -2.97
N ARG A 247 -13.92 44.61 -2.50
CA ARG A 247 -15.33 45.07 -2.46
C ARG A 247 -16.31 43.92 -2.60
#